data_AF-A0A418N9L9-F1
#
_entry.id   AF-A0A418N9L9-F1
#
_cell.length_a   1.000
_cell.length_b   1.000
_cell.length_c   1.000
_cell.angle_alpha   90.00
_cell.angle_beta   90.00
_cell.angle_gamma   90.00
#
_symmetry.space_group_name_H-M   'P 1'
#
loop_
_entity.id
_entity.type
_entity.pdbx_description
1 polymer ?
#
loop_
_entity_poly.entity_id
_entity_poly.type
_entity_poly.pdbx_seq_one_letter_code
_entity_poly.pdbx_strand_id
1 'polypeptide(L)'
;MANKQIDMRKIKRIFKLHTSGVSKWRISQQLGISRNTVAKYIDFFKRYGYTTLAGHMPSHHRFVSEWSSERFIAWAGNIGDSCQGYIMAILDQKQHPEQSYKSCLGVLHLAKKYGRDRLDSACRRATEYGAYNYNMVERILKKGWDKLDEGADDNLEMPEHQNIRGGKYYE
;
A
#
# COMPACT_ATOMS: atom_id res chain seq x y z
N MET A 1 -43.18 -16.74 -24.62
CA MET A 1 -43.71 -15.51 -23.98
C MET A 1 -42.72 -14.38 -24.21
N ALA A 2 -43.07 -13.38 -25.01
CA ALA A 2 -42.19 -12.29 -25.41
C ALA A 2 -42.09 -11.21 -24.30
N ASN A 3 -40.92 -10.58 -24.16
CA ASN A 3 -40.64 -9.41 -23.31
C ASN A 3 -40.69 -9.57 -21.77
N LYS A 4 -40.42 -10.75 -21.21
CA LYS A 4 -40.19 -10.87 -19.75
C LYS A 4 -38.90 -10.14 -19.36
N GLN A 5 -38.99 -9.20 -18.42
CA GLN A 5 -37.85 -8.44 -17.93
C GLN A 5 -36.83 -9.38 -17.27
N ILE A 6 -35.55 -9.23 -17.61
CA ILE A 6 -34.46 -10.04 -17.05
C ILE A 6 -33.82 -9.27 -15.91
N ASP A 7 -33.62 -9.97 -14.79
CA ASP A 7 -32.94 -9.43 -13.62
C ASP A 7 -31.50 -8.98 -13.97
N MET A 8 -31.14 -7.77 -13.55
CA MET A 8 -29.80 -7.22 -13.68
C MET A 8 -28.70 -8.15 -13.11
N ARG A 9 -29.01 -8.96 -12.09
CA ARG A 9 -28.09 -9.99 -11.56
C ARG A 9 -27.70 -11.00 -12.64
N LYS A 10 -28.66 -11.45 -13.45
CA LYS A 10 -28.41 -12.38 -14.57
C LYS A 10 -27.63 -11.70 -15.68
N ILE A 11 -27.95 -10.45 -16.02
CA ILE A 11 -27.24 -9.66 -17.04
C ILE A 11 -25.77 -9.47 -16.67
N LYS A 12 -25.48 -9.01 -15.43
CA LYS A 12 -24.10 -8.87 -14.93
C LYS A 12 -23.33 -10.19 -15.00
N ARG A 13 -23.99 -11.32 -14.72
CA ARG A 13 -23.38 -12.65 -14.77
C ARG A 13 -23.09 -13.12 -16.20
N ILE A 14 -23.96 -12.77 -17.17
CA ILE A 14 -23.67 -12.97 -18.61
C ILE A 14 -22.38 -12.25 -18.99
N PHE A 15 -22.24 -10.97 -18.62
CA PHE A 15 -21.06 -10.17 -18.97
C PHE A 15 -19.80 -10.75 -18.34
N LYS A 16 -19.84 -11.06 -17.04
CA LYS A 16 -18.70 -11.68 -16.32
C LYS A 16 -18.26 -13.01 -16.96
N LEU A 17 -19.20 -13.88 -17.30
CA LEU A 17 -18.87 -15.17 -17.92
C LEU A 17 -18.32 -15.01 -19.34
N HIS A 18 -18.86 -14.04 -20.11
CA HIS A 18 -18.38 -13.76 -21.45
C HIS A 18 -16.95 -13.19 -21.46
N THR A 19 -16.65 -12.24 -20.58
CA THR A 19 -15.29 -11.68 -20.44
C THR A 19 -14.29 -12.72 -19.93
N SER A 20 -14.75 -13.73 -19.18
CA SER A 20 -13.94 -14.88 -18.75
C SER A 20 -13.75 -15.95 -19.85
N GLY A 21 -14.18 -15.71 -21.09
CA GLY A 21 -13.99 -16.61 -22.22
C GLY A 21 -14.98 -17.78 -22.32
N VAL A 22 -16.04 -17.82 -21.51
CA VAL A 22 -17.02 -18.92 -21.52
C VAL A 22 -17.91 -18.84 -22.77
N SER A 23 -18.21 -20.00 -23.39
CA SER A 23 -19.04 -20.07 -24.59
C SER A 23 -20.49 -19.66 -24.33
N LYS A 24 -21.14 -19.02 -25.31
CA LYS A 24 -22.53 -18.55 -25.23
C LYS A 24 -23.51 -19.66 -24.85
N TRP A 25 -23.26 -20.88 -25.34
CA TRP A 25 -24.07 -22.06 -25.03
C TRP A 25 -23.96 -22.45 -23.55
N ARG A 26 -22.74 -22.45 -22.99
CA ARG A 26 -22.52 -22.79 -21.57
C ARG A 26 -23.13 -21.74 -20.64
N ILE A 27 -23.05 -20.46 -20.99
CA ILE A 27 -23.71 -19.36 -20.25
C ILE A 27 -25.24 -19.55 -20.25
N SER A 28 -25.80 -19.92 -21.41
CA SER A 28 -27.24 -20.18 -21.57
C SER A 28 -27.72 -21.31 -20.65
N GLN A 29 -27.01 -22.45 -20.65
CA GLN A 29 -27.29 -23.59 -19.79
C GLN A 29 -27.16 -23.24 -18.30
N GLN A 30 -26.10 -22.54 -17.92
CA GLN A 30 -25.82 -22.20 -16.52
C GLN A 30 -26.82 -21.22 -15.91
N LEU A 31 -27.34 -20.26 -16.68
CA LEU A 31 -28.23 -19.21 -16.16
C LEU A 31 -29.72 -19.47 -16.42
N GLY A 32 -30.03 -20.55 -17.17
CA GLY A 32 -31.39 -20.87 -17.60
C GLY A 32 -32.00 -19.76 -18.48
N ILE A 33 -31.20 -19.21 -19.39
CA ILE A 33 -31.60 -18.10 -20.28
C ILE A 33 -31.44 -18.59 -21.72
N SER A 34 -32.33 -18.18 -22.63
CA SER A 34 -32.21 -18.54 -24.05
C SER A 34 -30.90 -18.03 -24.65
N ARG A 35 -30.30 -18.83 -25.55
CA ARG A 35 -29.07 -18.47 -26.25
C ARG A 35 -29.18 -17.17 -27.05
N ASN A 36 -30.36 -16.88 -27.61
CA ASN A 36 -30.62 -15.64 -28.35
C ASN A 36 -30.57 -14.42 -27.44
N THR A 37 -31.11 -14.54 -26.22
CA THR A 37 -31.05 -13.44 -25.24
C THR A 37 -29.62 -13.21 -24.74
N VAL A 38 -28.87 -14.28 -24.47
CA VAL A 38 -27.43 -14.18 -24.12
C VAL A 38 -26.66 -13.45 -25.23
N ALA A 39 -26.88 -13.82 -26.50
CA ALA A 39 -26.25 -13.16 -27.63
C ALA A 39 -26.61 -11.67 -27.73
N LYS A 40 -27.90 -11.32 -27.56
CA LYS A 40 -28.39 -9.93 -27.56
C LYS A 40 -27.70 -9.09 -26.48
N TYR A 41 -27.61 -9.58 -25.25
CA TYR A 41 -26.96 -8.83 -24.17
C TYR A 41 -25.44 -8.72 -24.36
N ILE A 42 -24.78 -9.75 -24.89
CA ILE A 42 -23.36 -9.67 -25.25
C ILE A 42 -23.13 -8.59 -26.33
N ASP A 43 -24.02 -8.49 -27.32
CA ASP A 43 -23.96 -7.45 -28.34
C ASP A 43 -24.15 -6.05 -27.74
N PHE A 44 -25.14 -5.88 -26.86
CA PHE A 44 -25.31 -4.63 -26.09
C PHE A 44 -24.05 -4.26 -25.30
N PHE A 45 -23.42 -5.22 -24.62
CA PHE A 45 -22.20 -4.97 -23.85
C PHE A 45 -21.05 -4.48 -24.73
N LYS A 46 -20.91 -5.03 -25.93
CA LYS A 46 -19.89 -4.60 -26.89
C LYS A 46 -20.20 -3.23 -27.48
N ARG A 47 -21.47 -2.95 -27.78
CA ARG A 47 -21.89 -1.72 -28.46
C ARG A 47 -21.99 -0.51 -27.54
N TYR A 48 -22.38 -0.71 -26.29
CA TYR A 48 -22.62 0.35 -25.29
C TYR A 48 -21.68 0.24 -24.09
N GLY A 49 -20.55 -0.46 -24.23
CA GLY A 49 -19.49 -0.47 -23.22
C GLY A 49 -18.88 0.91 -23.04
N TYR A 50 -18.36 1.19 -21.84
CA TYR A 50 -17.59 2.40 -21.60
C TYR A 50 -16.23 2.29 -22.31
N THR A 51 -15.94 3.23 -23.21
CA THR A 51 -14.62 3.39 -23.81
C THR A 51 -13.87 4.48 -23.05
N THR A 52 -13.05 4.10 -22.08
CA THR A 52 -12.14 5.03 -21.41
C THR A 52 -10.80 5.05 -22.14
N LEU A 53 -10.50 6.12 -22.89
CA LEU A 53 -9.15 6.36 -23.39
C LEU A 53 -8.26 6.81 -22.23
N ALA A 54 -7.12 6.15 -22.03
CA ALA A 54 -6.17 6.52 -20.97
C ALA A 54 -5.73 7.99 -21.06
N GLY A 55 -5.67 8.56 -22.27
CA GLY A 55 -5.35 9.99 -22.49
C GLY A 55 -6.39 10.97 -21.95
N HIS A 56 -7.64 10.55 -21.75
CA HIS A 56 -8.70 11.38 -21.15
C HIS A 56 -8.67 11.36 -19.63
N MET A 57 -7.82 10.52 -19.02
CA MET A 57 -7.63 10.54 -17.58
C MET A 57 -6.99 11.88 -17.18
N PRO A 58 -7.55 12.62 -16.20
CA PRO A 58 -6.93 13.85 -15.70
C PRO A 58 -5.47 13.60 -15.30
N SER A 59 -4.59 14.57 -15.53
CA SER A 59 -3.13 14.45 -15.26
C SER A 59 -2.83 14.01 -13.83
N HIS A 60 -3.59 14.51 -12.85
CA HIS A 60 -3.45 14.14 -11.44
C HIS A 60 -3.84 12.67 -11.16
N HIS A 61 -4.74 12.09 -11.96
CA HIS A 61 -5.13 10.68 -11.89
C HIS A 61 -4.19 9.76 -12.68
N ARG A 62 -3.55 10.25 -13.75
CA ARG A 62 -2.52 9.49 -14.49
C ARG A 62 -1.33 9.13 -13.61
N PHE A 63 -0.87 10.07 -12.79
CA PHE A 63 0.25 9.85 -11.87
C PHE A 63 -0.01 8.72 -10.86
N VAL A 64 -1.27 8.51 -10.46
CA VAL A 64 -1.67 7.43 -9.54
C VAL A 64 -1.72 6.07 -10.26
N SER A 65 -1.98 6.05 -11.57
CA SER A 65 -2.03 4.81 -12.37
C SER A 65 -0.66 4.14 -12.53
N GLU A 66 0.44 4.85 -12.28
CA GLU A 66 1.81 4.31 -12.37
C GLU A 66 2.34 3.79 -11.02
N TRP A 67 1.53 3.84 -9.95
CA TRP A 67 1.97 3.38 -8.63
C TRP A 67 2.04 1.86 -8.58
N SER A 68 3.25 1.33 -8.34
CA SER A 68 3.48 -0.09 -8.08
C SER A 68 4.39 -0.27 -6.87
N SER A 69 4.12 -1.33 -6.09
CA SER A 69 4.94 -1.74 -4.94
C SER A 69 6.42 -1.89 -5.31
N GLU A 70 6.69 -2.59 -6.41
CA GLU A 70 8.03 -2.84 -6.95
C GLU A 70 8.80 -1.54 -7.20
N ARG A 71 8.14 -0.52 -7.76
CA ARG A 71 8.77 0.77 -8.04
C ARG A 71 9.10 1.52 -6.75
N PHE A 72 8.24 1.47 -5.74
CA PHE A 72 8.53 2.06 -4.44
C PHE A 72 9.72 1.37 -3.75
N ILE A 73 9.79 0.04 -3.81
CA ILE A 73 10.88 -0.75 -3.25
C ILE A 73 12.20 -0.43 -3.97
N ALA A 74 12.20 -0.42 -5.31
CA ALA A 74 13.39 -0.08 -6.09
C ALA A 74 13.86 1.36 -5.84
N TRP A 75 12.94 2.31 -5.69
CA TRP A 75 13.29 3.70 -5.36
C TRP A 75 13.89 3.80 -3.95
N ALA A 76 13.32 3.10 -2.97
CA ALA A 76 13.85 3.04 -1.62
C ALA A 76 15.26 2.42 -1.56
N GLY A 77 15.53 1.37 -2.34
CA GLY A 77 16.86 0.75 -2.43
C GLY A 77 17.93 1.69 -3.02
N ASN A 78 17.55 2.65 -3.87
CA ASN A 78 18.47 3.70 -4.34
C ASN A 78 18.82 4.75 -3.27
N ILE A 79 18.08 4.78 -2.15
CA ILE A 79 18.35 5.65 -1.01
C ILE A 79 19.22 4.90 0.01
N GLY A 80 18.83 3.66 0.34
CA GLY A 80 19.59 2.77 1.23
C GLY A 80 18.80 1.52 1.62
N ASP A 81 19.52 0.53 2.15
CA ASP A 81 18.97 -0.78 2.50
C ASP A 81 17.95 -0.69 3.65
N SER A 82 18.22 0.17 4.64
CA SER A 82 17.32 0.37 5.79
C SER A 82 15.99 0.99 5.33
N CYS A 83 16.07 1.94 4.40
CA CYS A 83 14.91 2.58 3.78
C CYS A 83 14.09 1.58 2.97
N GLN A 84 14.76 0.71 2.20
CA GLN A 84 14.09 -0.34 1.44
C GLN A 84 13.31 -1.31 2.33
N GLY A 85 13.95 -1.82 3.39
CA GLY A 85 13.30 -2.69 4.37
C GLY A 85 12.10 -2.02 5.04
N TYR A 86 12.22 -0.74 5.37
CA TYR A 86 11.13 0.03 5.97
C TYR A 86 9.92 0.20 5.05
N ILE A 87 10.14 0.50 3.77
CA ILE A 87 9.06 0.62 2.78
C ILE A 87 8.39 -0.74 2.54
N MET A 88 9.15 -1.83 2.49
CA MET A 88 8.59 -3.18 2.40
C MET A 88 7.66 -3.49 3.58
N ALA A 89 8.08 -3.16 4.80
CA ALA A 89 7.26 -3.36 6.01
C ALA A 89 5.96 -2.52 5.98
N ILE A 90 6.01 -1.27 5.49
CA ILE A 90 4.82 -0.43 5.32
C ILE A 90 3.82 -1.04 4.31
N LEU A 91 4.32 -1.63 3.24
CA LEU A 91 3.48 -2.25 2.21
C LEU A 91 2.85 -3.55 2.71
N ASP A 92 3.56 -4.33 3.52
CA ASP A 92 3.10 -5.62 4.05
C ASP A 92 2.07 -5.48 5.18
N GLN A 93 2.08 -4.35 5.92
CA GLN A 93 1.17 -4.13 7.04
C GLN A 93 -0.33 -4.04 6.64
N LYS A 94 -0.63 -3.70 5.38
CA LYS A 94 -2.01 -3.52 4.89
C LYS A 94 -2.41 -4.67 3.98
N GLN A 95 -3.66 -5.12 4.07
CA GLN A 95 -4.21 -6.12 3.14
C GLN A 95 -4.18 -5.67 1.68
N HIS A 96 -4.22 -4.35 1.44
CA HIS A 96 -4.11 -3.76 0.11
C HIS A 96 -2.95 -2.77 0.10
N PRO A 97 -1.86 -3.06 -0.64
CA PRO A 97 -0.66 -2.20 -0.67
C PRO A 97 -0.96 -0.81 -1.22
N GLU A 98 -1.99 -0.66 -2.06
CA GLU A 98 -2.44 0.62 -2.62
C GLU A 98 -2.84 1.64 -1.54
N GLN A 99 -3.29 1.16 -0.38
CA GLN A 99 -3.62 2.03 0.76
C GLN A 99 -2.38 2.67 1.38
N SER A 100 -1.22 2.02 1.26
CA SER A 100 0.06 2.48 1.80
C SER A 100 0.87 3.35 0.83
N TYR A 101 0.52 3.41 -0.46
CA TYR A 101 1.31 4.12 -1.49
C TYR A 101 1.52 5.60 -1.20
N LYS A 102 0.52 6.30 -0.65
CA LYS A 102 0.67 7.71 -0.24
C LYS A 102 1.70 7.87 0.89
N SER A 103 1.71 6.96 1.86
CA SER A 103 2.68 6.97 2.95
C SER A 103 4.09 6.69 2.43
N CYS A 104 4.27 5.69 1.56
CA CYS A 104 5.55 5.38 0.95
C CYS A 104 6.10 6.56 0.15
N LEU A 105 5.26 7.19 -0.68
CA LEU A 105 5.63 8.37 -1.45
C LEU A 105 6.04 9.54 -0.55
N GLY A 106 5.31 9.76 0.54
CA GLY A 106 5.64 10.78 1.54
C GLY A 106 7.03 10.56 2.14
N VAL A 107 7.34 9.33 2.57
CA VAL A 107 8.65 8.97 3.13
C VAL A 107 9.77 9.20 2.13
N LEU A 108 9.61 8.73 0.89
CA LEU A 108 10.63 8.89 -0.16
C LEU A 108 10.85 10.35 -0.54
N HIS A 109 9.81 11.20 -0.47
CA HIS A 109 9.95 12.63 -0.70
C HIS A 109 10.74 13.36 0.40
N LEU A 110 10.83 12.82 1.62
CA LEU A 110 11.68 13.39 2.67
C LEU A 110 13.16 13.40 2.28
N ALA A 111 13.58 12.49 1.40
CA ALA A 111 14.96 12.44 0.88
C ALA A 111 15.37 13.75 0.20
N LYS A 112 14.42 14.45 -0.46
CA LYS A 112 14.69 15.74 -1.11
C LYS A 112 14.97 16.85 -0.09
N LYS A 113 14.40 16.75 1.11
CA LYS A 113 14.49 17.78 2.15
C LYS A 113 15.63 17.53 3.14
N TYR A 114 15.83 16.29 3.54
CA TYR A 114 16.77 15.92 4.60
C TYR A 114 18.03 15.19 4.10
N GLY A 115 18.07 14.81 2.82
CA GLY A 115 19.14 14.00 2.23
C GLY A 115 18.86 12.50 2.33
N ARG A 116 19.60 11.71 1.54
CA ARG A 116 19.43 10.25 1.44
C ARG A 116 19.94 9.54 2.69
N ASP A 117 21.16 9.86 3.12
CA ASP A 117 21.84 9.20 4.25
C ASP A 117 21.07 9.38 5.57
N ARG A 118 20.55 10.59 5.79
CA ARG A 118 19.73 10.90 6.97
C ARG A 118 18.39 10.17 6.94
N LEU A 119 17.78 10.04 5.77
CA LEU A 119 16.54 9.29 5.63
C LEU A 119 16.75 7.80 5.90
N ASP A 120 17.85 7.21 5.41
CA ASP A 120 18.15 5.80 5.67
C ASP A 120 18.34 5.54 7.17
N SER A 121 19.12 6.39 7.85
CA SER A 121 19.32 6.33 9.31
C SER A 121 18.01 6.52 10.09
N ALA A 122 17.13 7.41 9.62
CA ALA A 122 15.82 7.60 10.22
C ALA A 122 14.88 6.40 10.02
N CYS A 123 14.93 5.75 8.86
CA CYS A 123 14.18 4.53 8.57
C CYS A 123 14.67 3.36 9.44
N ARG A 124 15.98 3.25 9.66
CA ARG A 124 16.56 2.28 10.60
C ARG A 124 15.98 2.48 12.01
N ARG A 125 16.04 3.71 12.53
CA ARG A 125 15.45 4.04 13.83
C ARG A 125 13.96 3.81 13.92
N ALA A 126 13.21 4.18 12.88
CA ALA A 126 11.76 3.94 12.86
C ALA A 126 11.42 2.45 12.91
N THR A 127 12.28 1.59 12.34
CA THR A 127 12.18 0.14 12.40
C THR A 127 12.47 -0.38 13.81
N GLU A 128 13.49 0.13 14.49
CA GLU A 128 13.82 -0.19 15.89
C GLU A 128 12.64 0.14 16.83
N TYR A 129 11.95 1.27 16.59
CA TYR A 129 10.73 1.62 17.32
C TYR A 129 9.48 0.81 16.93
N GLY A 130 9.55 -0.04 15.91
CA GLY A 130 8.40 -0.82 15.41
C GLY A 130 7.28 0.03 14.81
N ALA A 131 7.58 1.25 14.39
CA ALA A 131 6.58 2.23 13.95
C ALA A 131 6.69 2.50 12.44
N TYR A 132 5.78 1.89 11.67
CA TYR A 132 5.75 1.91 10.20
C TYR A 132 4.77 2.96 9.65
N ASN A 133 5.10 4.25 9.78
CA ASN A 133 4.31 5.34 9.23
C ASN A 133 5.15 6.58 8.91
N TYR A 134 4.65 7.41 8.00
CA TYR A 134 5.30 8.66 7.60
C TYR A 134 5.57 9.59 8.79
N ASN A 135 4.60 9.75 9.70
CA ASN A 135 4.70 10.68 10.82
C ASN A 135 5.87 10.35 11.74
N MET A 136 6.20 9.08 11.92
CA MET A 136 7.31 8.64 12.74
C MET A 136 8.64 9.07 12.12
N VAL A 137 8.85 8.76 10.84
CA VAL A 137 10.07 9.15 10.11
C VAL A 137 10.24 10.67 10.09
N GLU A 138 9.16 11.40 9.84
CA GLU A 138 9.18 12.86 9.86
C GLU A 138 9.55 13.41 11.25
N ARG A 139 9.02 12.82 12.32
CA ARG A 139 9.35 13.21 13.70
C ARG A 139 10.82 12.94 14.05
N ILE A 140 11.35 11.78 13.67
CA ILE A 140 12.76 11.41 13.87
C ILE A 140 13.66 12.44 13.19
N LEU A 141 13.40 12.75 11.91
CA LEU A 141 14.19 13.70 11.14
C LEU A 141 14.08 15.14 11.65
N LYS A 142 12.89 15.56 12.10
CA LYS A 142 12.67 16.89 12.70
C LYS A 142 13.44 17.05 14.02
N LYS A 143 13.46 16.02 14.86
CA LYS A 143 14.16 16.05 16.15
C LYS A 143 15.65 15.75 16.05
N GLY A 144 16.14 15.34 14.89
CA GLY A 144 17.54 14.97 14.70
C GLY A 144 17.92 13.67 15.36
N TRP A 145 16.94 12.84 15.72
CA TRP A 145 17.17 11.55 16.37
C TRP A 145 17.90 10.57 15.45
N ASP A 146 17.92 10.81 14.14
CA ASP A 146 18.73 10.04 13.19
C ASP A 146 20.24 10.09 13.50
N LYS A 147 20.73 11.11 14.21
CA LYS A 147 22.16 11.34 14.48
C LYS A 147 22.66 10.86 15.84
N LEU A 148 21.76 10.41 16.72
CA LEU A 148 22.17 9.96 18.05
C LEU A 148 22.97 8.66 17.88
N ASP A 149 24.25 8.67 18.23
CA ASP A 149 25.05 7.46 18.20
C ASP A 149 24.69 6.62 19.43
N GLU A 150 24.42 5.32 19.26
CA GLU A 150 24.12 4.41 20.37
C GLU A 150 25.39 4.03 21.16
N GLY A 151 26.56 4.46 20.70
CA GLY A 151 27.87 4.11 21.28
C GLY A 151 28.41 5.01 22.39
N ALA A 152 27.61 5.90 22.97
CA ALA A 152 28.10 6.85 23.97
C ALA A 152 27.18 6.99 25.20
N ASP A 153 26.80 5.88 25.84
CA ASP A 153 26.41 5.94 27.27
C ASP A 153 26.46 4.60 28.04
N ASP A 154 27.38 3.69 27.70
CA ASP A 154 27.62 2.49 28.51
C ASP A 154 28.37 2.77 29.85
N ASN A 155 28.55 4.05 30.21
CA ASN A 155 29.15 4.46 31.49
C ASN A 155 28.35 5.58 32.17
N LEU A 156 27.03 5.43 32.28
CA LEU A 156 26.28 6.14 33.30
C LEU A 156 26.58 5.48 34.67
N GLU A 157 27.69 5.87 35.30
CA GLU A 157 27.87 5.63 36.73
C GLU A 157 26.67 6.26 37.46
N MET A 158 25.84 5.43 38.10
CA MET A 158 24.70 5.92 38.86
C MET A 158 25.22 6.90 39.93
N PRO A 159 24.68 8.13 40.02
CA PRO A 159 25.08 9.06 41.07
C PRO A 159 24.82 8.45 42.44
N GLU A 160 25.78 8.56 43.36
CA GLU A 160 25.57 8.12 44.73
C GLU A 160 24.41 8.92 45.36
N HIS A 161 23.38 8.21 45.80
CA HIS A 161 22.21 8.80 46.45
C HIS A 161 22.01 8.17 47.82
N GLN A 162 21.90 9.02 48.85
CA GLN A 162 21.72 8.61 50.26
C GLN A 162 20.41 7.82 50.53
N ASN A 163 19.48 7.79 49.57
CA ASN A 163 18.19 7.11 49.69
C ASN A 163 18.21 5.63 49.25
N ILE A 164 19.36 5.10 48.80
CA ILE A 164 19.49 3.67 48.50
C ILE A 164 19.77 2.91 49.79
N ARG A 165 18.71 2.36 50.41
CA ARG A 165 18.84 1.51 51.60
C ARG A 165 19.22 0.10 51.14
N GLY A 166 20.48 -0.28 51.38
CA GLY A 166 21.02 -1.59 51.02
C GLY A 166 20.33 -2.75 51.74
N GLY A 167 20.56 -3.98 51.28
CA GLY A 167 19.90 -5.20 51.77
C GLY A 167 20.06 -5.47 53.28
N LYS A 168 21.01 -4.81 53.95
CA LYS A 168 21.17 -4.85 55.42
C LYS A 168 20.11 -4.06 56.21
N TYR A 169 19.22 -3.32 55.54
CA TYR A 169 18.19 -2.52 56.20
C TYR A 169 16.95 -3.34 56.64
N TYR A 170 16.78 -4.56 56.14
CA TYR A 170 15.57 -5.38 56.36
C TYR A 170 15.82 -6.64 57.22
N GLU A 171 16.86 -6.64 58.07
CA GLU A 171 17.03 -7.67 59.12
C GLU A 171 16.14 -7.41 60.34
#